data_AF-A0A1E3LR07-F1
#
_entry.id   AF-A0A1E3LR07-F1
#
_cell.length_a   1.000
_cell.length_b   1.000
_cell.length_c   1.000
_cell.angle_alpha   90.00
_cell.angle_beta   90.00
_cell.angle_gamma   90.00
#
_symmetry.space_group_name_H-M   'P 1'
#
loop_
_entity.id
_entity.type
_entity.pdbx_description
1 polymer ?
#
loop_
_entity_poly.entity_id
_entity_poly.type
_entity_poly.pdbx_seq_one_letter_code
_entity_poly.pdbx_strand_id
1 'polypeptide(L)'
;MTYSYSLLDIITLDAGSWADWFSGVASGLAVIVALSAYPIAKRQRRAEQHERDQEIGRAVGWKLLRVLNHTADINRHIQSGLSSQTQHAPPGFKFPLVRPLGLPERAVLELNQSEIDFLLKAKSAELLMEIDMCVGRYQSIAYSMGEYKLRHEALFELMPPPVANGGTIFSHRLSKEEAARVRPYSIMLDALLDGIIELTRENLARAVAAIKLYNKDMERHFGKPLMDFETDEELAPELVGARQ
;
A
#
# COMPACT_ATOMS: atom_id res chain seq x y z
N MET A 1 -26.31 98.11 22.38
CA MET A 1 -25.61 96.84 22.70
C MET A 1 -25.69 95.96 21.47
N THR A 2 -24.59 95.85 20.73
CA THR A 2 -24.46 95.06 19.51
C THR A 2 -23.93 93.68 19.88
N TYR A 3 -24.71 92.62 19.63
CA TYR A 3 -24.24 91.25 19.73
C TYR A 3 -23.44 90.91 18.46
N SER A 4 -22.13 90.72 18.64
CA SER A 4 -21.24 90.14 17.63
C SER A 4 -21.41 88.62 17.67
N TYR A 5 -22.11 88.05 16.69
CA TYR A 5 -22.08 86.61 16.45
C TYR A 5 -20.93 86.31 15.49
N SER A 6 -19.85 85.76 16.03
CA SER A 6 -18.72 85.24 15.26
C SER A 6 -19.19 84.01 14.47
N LEU A 7 -19.09 84.08 13.14
CA LEU A 7 -19.34 82.95 12.21
C LEU A 7 -18.31 81.81 12.32
N LEU A 8 -17.35 81.89 13.24
CA LEU A 8 -16.29 80.89 13.42
C LEU A 8 -16.67 79.74 14.38
N ASP A 9 -17.77 79.82 15.13
CA ASP A 9 -18.22 78.72 16.01
C ASP A 9 -19.07 77.65 15.30
N ILE A 10 -19.39 77.83 14.01
CA ILE A 10 -20.19 76.86 13.23
C ILE A 10 -19.28 75.85 12.49
N ILE A 11 -17.97 76.08 12.44
CA ILE A 11 -17.01 75.25 11.67
C ILE A 11 -16.00 74.53 12.59
N THR A 12 -16.35 74.32 13.84
CA THR A 12 -15.73 73.27 14.67
C THR A 12 -16.71 72.12 14.82
N LEU A 13 -17.14 71.56 13.67
CA LEU A 13 -17.70 70.21 13.64
C LEU A 13 -16.60 69.28 14.18
N ASP A 14 -16.83 68.85 15.42
CA ASP A 14 -16.01 67.96 16.22
C ASP A 14 -15.40 66.86 15.34
N ALA A 15 -14.07 66.87 15.16
CA ALA A 15 -13.38 65.88 14.33
C ALA A 15 -13.63 64.44 14.85
N GLY A 16 -14.01 64.29 16.12
CA GLY A 16 -14.46 63.04 16.71
C GLY A 16 -15.80 62.51 16.15
N SER A 17 -16.74 63.38 15.78
CA SER A 17 -18.06 62.99 15.26
C SER A 17 -17.98 62.35 13.87
N TRP A 18 -17.10 62.87 13.00
CA TRP A 18 -16.85 62.27 11.69
C TRP A 18 -16.10 60.93 11.81
N ALA A 19 -15.15 60.82 12.74
CA ALA A 19 -14.43 59.58 13.01
C ALA A 19 -15.35 58.47 13.54
N ASP A 20 -16.31 58.80 14.40
CA ASP A 20 -17.30 57.84 14.91
C ASP A 20 -18.28 57.35 13.83
N TRP A 21 -18.65 58.22 12.88
CA TRP A 21 -19.50 57.84 11.75
C TRP A 21 -18.75 56.93 10.75
N PHE A 22 -17.49 57.24 10.44
CA PHE A 22 -16.64 56.38 9.62
C PHE A 22 -16.32 55.06 10.32
N SER A 23 -16.14 55.06 11.65
CA SER A 23 -15.98 53.85 12.47
C SER A 23 -17.22 52.95 12.46
N GLY A 24 -18.42 53.52 12.61
CA GLY A 24 -19.70 52.81 12.54
C GLY A 24 -19.99 52.22 11.15
N VAL A 25 -19.70 52.98 10.08
CA VAL A 25 -19.88 52.50 8.70
C VAL A 25 -18.81 51.48 8.31
N ALA A 26 -17.55 51.66 8.72
CA ALA A 26 -16.48 50.70 8.46
C ALA A 26 -16.69 49.38 9.21
N SER A 27 -17.16 49.42 10.47
CA SER A 27 -17.51 48.23 11.23
C SER A 27 -18.74 47.51 10.65
N GLY A 28 -19.77 48.25 10.20
CA GLY A 28 -20.91 47.68 9.48
C GLY A 28 -20.53 47.02 8.15
N LEU A 29 -19.66 47.67 7.36
CA LEU A 29 -19.12 47.10 6.12
C LEU A 29 -18.24 45.87 6.41
N ALA A 30 -17.42 45.89 7.46
CA ALA A 30 -16.61 44.75 7.86
C ALA A 30 -17.47 43.53 8.23
N VAL A 31 -18.61 43.73 8.93
CA VAL A 31 -19.56 42.66 9.25
C VAL A 31 -20.23 42.12 7.99
N ILE A 32 -20.64 42.98 7.05
CA ILE A 32 -21.22 42.56 5.76
C ILE A 32 -20.20 41.78 4.92
N VAL A 33 -18.94 42.24 4.87
CA VAL A 33 -17.84 41.54 4.20
C VAL A 33 -17.53 40.21 4.88
N ALA A 34 -17.54 40.14 6.20
CA ALA A 34 -17.34 38.89 6.95
C ALA A 34 -18.48 37.87 6.71
N LEU A 35 -19.74 38.33 6.71
CA LEU A 35 -20.91 37.48 6.46
C LEU A 35 -20.98 37.00 5.00
N SER A 36 -20.56 37.83 4.05
CA SER A 36 -20.48 37.46 2.63
C SER A 36 -19.25 36.60 2.30
N ALA A 37 -18.16 36.74 3.05
CA ALA A 37 -16.98 35.88 2.94
C ALA A 37 -17.20 34.49 3.56
N TYR A 38 -18.08 34.35 4.55
CA TYR A 38 -18.37 33.05 5.20
C TYR A 38 -18.78 31.93 4.24
N PRO A 39 -19.75 32.08 3.31
CA PRO A 39 -20.11 31.03 2.36
C PRO A 39 -18.96 30.68 1.40
N ILE A 40 -18.12 31.66 1.03
CA ILE A 40 -16.95 31.45 0.17
C ILE A 40 -15.90 30.63 0.92
N ALA A 41 -15.56 31.03 2.15
CA ALA A 41 -14.64 30.30 3.02
C ALA A 41 -15.16 28.88 3.33
N LYS A 42 -16.47 28.70 3.54
CA LYS A 42 -17.09 27.40 3.74
C LYS A 42 -17.00 26.50 2.50
N ARG A 43 -17.17 27.07 1.30
CA ARG A 43 -16.98 26.34 0.03
C ARG A 43 -15.52 25.94 -0.18
N GLN A 44 -14.58 26.86 0.06
CA GLN A 44 -13.14 26.58 -0.02
C GLN A 44 -12.73 25.47 0.94
N ARG A 45 -13.11 25.56 2.22
CA ARG A 45 -12.82 24.50 3.21
C ARG A 45 -13.38 23.13 2.81
N ARG A 46 -14.56 23.09 2.21
CA ARG A 46 -15.16 21.84 1.71
C ARG A 46 -14.38 21.28 0.52
N ALA A 47 -13.94 22.14 -0.41
CA ALA A 47 -13.12 21.74 -1.54
C ALA A 47 -11.76 21.20 -1.06
N GLU A 48 -11.09 21.91 -0.15
CA GLU A 48 -9.82 21.48 0.45
C GLU A 48 -9.97 20.16 1.21
N GLN A 49 -11.04 19.97 1.99
CA GLN A 49 -11.32 18.71 2.66
C GLN A 49 -11.53 17.57 1.66
N HIS A 50 -12.27 17.84 0.59
CA HIS A 50 -12.53 16.84 -0.44
C HIS A 50 -11.25 16.46 -1.19
N GLU A 51 -10.38 17.41 -1.51
CA GLU A 51 -9.08 17.17 -2.13
C GLU A 51 -8.18 16.33 -1.20
N ARG A 52 -8.10 16.67 0.09
CA ARG A 52 -7.37 15.87 1.08
C ARG A 52 -7.91 14.44 1.20
N ASP A 53 -9.23 14.27 1.25
CA ASP A 53 -9.86 12.96 1.29
C ASP A 53 -9.50 12.14 0.02
N GLN A 54 -9.44 12.78 -1.16
CA GLN A 54 -9.01 12.12 -2.40
C GLN A 54 -7.54 11.69 -2.35
N GLU A 55 -6.65 12.54 -1.82
CA GLU A 55 -5.23 12.20 -1.65
C GLU A 55 -5.05 10.99 -0.72
N ILE A 56 -5.75 10.99 0.42
CA ILE A 56 -5.75 9.87 1.37
C ILE A 56 -6.30 8.61 0.70
N GLY A 57 -7.42 8.71 -0.01
CA GLY A 57 -8.00 7.60 -0.77
C GLY A 57 -7.00 7.00 -1.77
N ARG A 58 -6.32 7.84 -2.57
CA ARG A 58 -5.26 7.38 -3.49
C ARG A 58 -4.10 6.72 -2.74
N ALA A 59 -3.72 7.22 -1.57
CA ALA A 59 -2.66 6.61 -0.76
C ALA A 59 -3.04 5.17 -0.34
N VAL A 60 -4.30 4.94 0.06
CA VAL A 60 -4.83 3.59 0.32
C VAL A 60 -4.72 2.70 -0.92
N GLY A 61 -5.17 3.20 -2.08
CA GLY A 61 -5.09 2.45 -3.34
C GLY A 61 -3.65 2.07 -3.73
N TRP A 62 -2.69 2.99 -3.55
CA TRP A 62 -1.27 2.72 -3.78
C TRP A 62 -0.68 1.65 -2.86
N LYS A 63 -1.09 1.63 -1.58
CA LYS A 63 -0.66 0.60 -0.64
C LYS A 63 -1.17 -0.77 -1.06
N LEU A 64 -2.44 -0.85 -1.45
CA LEU A 64 -3.06 -2.09 -1.89
C LEU A 64 -2.41 -2.63 -3.17
N LEU A 65 -2.16 -1.77 -4.16
CA LEU A 65 -1.40 -2.14 -5.36
C LEU A 65 -0.01 -2.66 -5.03
N ARG A 66 0.68 -2.02 -4.08
CA ARG A 66 2.02 -2.44 -3.70
C ARG A 66 2.01 -3.83 -3.05
N VAL A 67 1.02 -4.13 -2.20
CA VAL A 67 0.84 -5.49 -1.64
C VAL A 67 0.54 -6.50 -2.75
N LEU A 68 -0.33 -6.17 -3.70
CA LEU A 68 -0.60 -7.03 -4.86
C LEU A 68 0.69 -7.31 -5.65
N ASN A 69 1.41 -6.26 -6.05
CA ASN A 69 2.60 -6.37 -6.88
C ASN A 69 3.71 -7.16 -6.19
N HIS A 70 3.99 -6.89 -4.91
CA HIS A 70 4.98 -7.67 -4.17
C HIS A 70 4.60 -9.14 -4.04
N THR A 71 3.31 -9.44 -3.80
CA THR A 71 2.84 -10.83 -3.75
C THR A 71 2.95 -11.49 -5.14
N ALA A 72 2.67 -10.75 -6.22
CA ALA A 72 2.76 -11.23 -7.60
C ALA A 72 4.20 -11.51 -8.01
N ASP A 73 5.14 -10.65 -7.61
CA ASP A 73 6.57 -10.83 -7.88
C ASP A 73 7.10 -12.09 -7.19
N ILE A 74 6.71 -12.33 -5.92
CA ILE A 74 7.04 -13.57 -5.21
C ILE A 74 6.47 -14.78 -5.95
N ASN A 75 5.19 -14.73 -6.34
CA ASN A 75 4.56 -15.83 -7.07
C ASN A 75 5.27 -16.12 -8.39
N ARG A 76 5.52 -15.10 -9.21
CA ARG A 76 6.22 -15.22 -10.50
C ARG A 76 7.60 -15.83 -10.33
N HIS A 77 8.35 -15.41 -9.32
CA HIS A 77 9.65 -15.99 -9.01
C HIS A 77 9.55 -17.49 -8.68
N ILE A 78 8.59 -17.87 -7.84
CA ILE A 78 8.38 -19.29 -7.49
C ILE A 78 7.98 -20.09 -8.73
N GLN A 79 7.01 -19.62 -9.52
CA GLN A 79 6.57 -20.30 -10.74
C GLN A 79 7.68 -20.39 -11.79
N SER A 80 8.49 -19.34 -11.95
CA SER A 80 9.66 -19.36 -12.84
C SER A 80 10.72 -20.38 -12.39
N GLY A 81 10.92 -20.52 -11.08
CA GLY A 81 11.80 -21.56 -10.53
C GLY A 81 11.26 -22.96 -10.83
N LEU A 82 9.99 -23.22 -10.51
CA LEU A 82 9.37 -24.53 -10.70
C LEU A 82 9.24 -24.96 -12.16
N SER A 83 9.06 -24.01 -13.09
CA SER A 83 9.01 -24.27 -14.54
C SER A 83 10.39 -24.46 -15.17
N SER A 84 11.47 -24.16 -14.45
CA SER A 84 12.83 -24.34 -14.95
C SER A 84 13.17 -25.83 -15.07
N GLN A 85 13.23 -26.34 -16.30
CA GLN A 85 13.72 -27.69 -16.61
C GLN A 85 15.24 -27.79 -16.37
N THR A 86 15.66 -27.95 -15.12
CA THR A 86 17.06 -28.26 -14.81
C THR A 86 17.29 -29.76 -14.88
N GLN A 87 18.17 -30.19 -15.80
CA GLN A 87 18.55 -31.59 -16.03
C GLN A 87 19.21 -32.29 -14.82
N HIS A 88 19.38 -31.59 -13.70
CA HIS A 88 20.11 -32.04 -12.52
C HIS A 88 19.32 -31.96 -11.22
N ALA A 89 18.04 -31.58 -11.26
CA ALA A 89 17.20 -31.62 -10.06
C ALA A 89 16.83 -33.08 -9.73
N PRO A 90 17.04 -33.53 -8.48
CA PRO A 90 16.58 -34.86 -8.07
C PRO A 90 15.05 -34.95 -8.20
N PRO A 91 14.52 -36.04 -8.80
CA PRO A 91 13.09 -36.16 -9.06
C PRO A 91 12.29 -36.09 -7.76
N GLY A 92 11.27 -35.23 -7.74
CA GLY A 92 10.35 -35.08 -6.60
C GLY A 92 10.71 -33.97 -5.59
N PHE A 93 11.82 -33.26 -5.76
CA PHE A 93 12.19 -32.13 -4.89
C PHE A 93 11.99 -30.78 -5.59
N LYS A 94 11.36 -29.81 -4.90
CA LYS A 94 11.06 -28.48 -5.43
C LYS A 94 12.10 -27.44 -5.01
N PHE A 95 12.65 -27.55 -3.81
CA PHE A 95 13.61 -26.60 -3.25
C PHE A 95 14.85 -26.32 -4.11
N PRO A 96 15.42 -27.28 -4.89
CA PRO A 96 16.58 -26.98 -5.74
C PRO A 96 16.22 -26.07 -6.92
N LEU A 97 14.94 -26.05 -7.29
CA LEU A 97 14.41 -25.28 -8.43
C LEU A 97 14.11 -23.84 -8.04
N VAL A 98 13.68 -23.61 -6.79
CA VAL A 98 13.28 -22.29 -6.31
C VAL A 98 14.37 -21.70 -5.42
N ARG A 99 15.12 -20.73 -5.98
CA ARG A 99 16.13 -20.00 -5.22
C ARG A 99 15.47 -19.14 -4.14
N PRO A 100 16.08 -19.00 -2.95
CA PRO A 100 15.58 -18.07 -1.94
C PRO A 100 15.66 -16.62 -2.46
N LEU A 101 14.58 -15.86 -2.23
CA LEU A 101 14.55 -14.44 -2.56
C LEU A 101 15.23 -13.62 -1.47
N GLY A 102 16.01 -12.63 -1.88
CA GLY A 102 16.36 -11.52 -1.01
C GLY A 102 15.13 -10.64 -0.83
N LEU A 103 14.36 -10.88 0.23
CA LEU A 103 13.22 -10.02 0.52
C LEU A 103 13.71 -8.62 0.89
N PRO A 104 13.09 -7.56 0.35
CA PRO A 104 13.41 -6.20 0.76
C PRO A 104 13.07 -6.01 2.24
N GLU A 105 14.00 -5.47 3.04
CA GLU A 105 13.79 -5.07 4.45
C GLU A 105 12.72 -3.98 4.64
N ARG A 106 12.06 -3.53 3.57
CA ARG A 106 11.13 -2.41 3.63
C ARG A 106 9.92 -2.78 4.48
N ALA A 107 9.74 -1.98 5.53
CA ALA A 107 8.64 -2.06 6.47
C ALA A 107 7.27 -2.09 5.78
N VAL A 108 6.40 -2.82 6.44
CA VAL A 108 5.02 -3.13 6.08
C VAL A 108 4.23 -1.86 5.78
N LEU A 109 3.44 -1.89 4.71
CA LEU A 109 2.48 -0.84 4.38
C LEU A 109 1.21 -0.96 5.22
N GLU A 110 1.33 -0.74 6.52
CA GLU A 110 0.16 -0.60 7.37
C GLU A 110 -0.58 0.70 7.05
N LEU A 111 -1.90 0.68 7.24
CA LEU A 111 -2.71 1.88 7.12
C LEU A 111 -2.38 2.82 8.28
N ASN A 112 -2.17 4.10 7.97
CA ASN A 112 -2.02 5.10 9.01
C ASN A 112 -3.39 5.54 9.56
N GLN A 113 -3.40 6.28 10.68
CA GLN A 113 -4.64 6.70 11.32
C GLN A 113 -5.55 7.49 10.37
N SER A 114 -4.99 8.40 9.56
CA SER A 114 -5.78 9.20 8.62
C SER A 114 -6.47 8.37 7.53
N GLU A 115 -5.83 7.30 7.07
CA GLU A 115 -6.39 6.38 6.08
C GLU A 115 -7.50 5.52 6.70
N ILE A 116 -7.30 5.06 7.94
CA ILE A 116 -8.33 4.34 8.70
C ILE A 116 -9.55 5.24 8.92
N ASP A 117 -9.34 6.45 9.42
CA ASP A 117 -10.41 7.43 9.67
C ASP A 117 -11.16 7.77 8.38
N PHE A 118 -10.43 7.92 7.27
CA PHE A 118 -11.01 8.12 5.95
C PHE A 118 -11.90 6.93 5.53
N LEU A 119 -11.40 5.69 5.63
CA LEU A 119 -12.17 4.49 5.27
C LEU A 119 -13.44 4.33 6.14
N LEU A 120 -13.35 4.65 7.44
CA LEU A 120 -14.50 4.66 8.33
C LEU A 120 -15.51 5.75 7.94
N LYS A 121 -15.04 6.96 7.63
CA LYS A 121 -15.88 8.06 7.12
C LYS A 121 -16.53 7.70 5.77
N ALA A 122 -15.83 6.97 4.92
CA ALA A 122 -16.35 6.46 3.64
C ALA A 122 -17.31 5.26 3.78
N LYS A 123 -17.52 4.77 5.01
CA LYS A 123 -18.32 3.56 5.33
C LYS A 123 -17.79 2.30 4.64
N SER A 124 -16.47 2.18 4.57
CA SER A 124 -15.73 1.14 3.87
C SER A 124 -15.04 0.18 4.85
N ALA A 125 -15.78 -0.31 5.85
CA ALA A 125 -15.24 -1.19 6.89
C ALA A 125 -14.81 -2.56 6.32
N GLU A 126 -15.52 -3.09 5.33
CA GLU A 126 -15.15 -4.33 4.65
C GLU A 126 -13.80 -4.20 3.94
N LEU A 127 -13.60 -3.09 3.23
CA LEU A 127 -12.33 -2.79 2.57
C LEU A 127 -11.19 -2.65 3.57
N LEU A 128 -11.42 -1.97 4.70
CA LEU A 128 -10.45 -1.85 5.77
C LEU A 128 -10.00 -3.23 6.28
N MET A 129 -10.95 -4.13 6.54
CA MET A 129 -10.65 -5.50 6.99
C MET A 129 -9.90 -6.31 5.92
N GLU A 130 -10.30 -6.22 4.65
CA GLU A 130 -9.60 -6.94 3.58
C GLU A 130 -8.17 -6.44 3.37
N ILE A 131 -7.93 -5.13 3.48
CA ILE A 131 -6.57 -4.57 3.42
C ILE A 131 -5.73 -5.13 4.56
N ASP A 132 -6.23 -5.10 5.81
CA ASP A 132 -5.52 -5.60 6.98
C ASP A 132 -5.16 -7.10 6.83
N MET A 133 -6.11 -7.91 6.36
CA MET A 133 -5.86 -9.33 6.07
C MET A 133 -4.81 -9.54 4.97
N CYS A 134 -4.85 -8.76 3.89
CA CYS A 134 -3.86 -8.84 2.81
C CYS A 134 -2.45 -8.47 3.30
N VAL A 135 -2.37 -7.44 4.15
CA VAL A 135 -1.11 -6.97 4.74
C VAL A 135 -0.55 -8.03 5.71
N GLY A 136 -1.36 -8.54 6.64
CA GLY A 136 -0.92 -9.57 7.59
C GLY A 136 -0.50 -10.87 6.92
N ARG A 137 -1.19 -11.26 5.84
CA ARG A 137 -0.79 -12.42 5.02
C ARG A 137 0.51 -12.17 4.27
N TYR A 138 0.69 -10.98 3.69
CA TYR A 138 1.96 -10.61 3.06
C TYR A 138 3.12 -10.68 4.05
N GLN A 139 2.95 -10.18 5.28
CA GLN A 139 3.95 -10.32 6.35
C GLN A 139 4.27 -11.80 6.64
N SER A 140 3.25 -12.65 6.70
CA SER A 140 3.40 -14.09 6.95
C SER A 140 4.16 -14.78 5.82
N ILE A 141 3.89 -14.41 4.56
CA ILE A 141 4.64 -14.87 3.38
C ILE A 141 6.10 -14.42 3.51
N ALA A 142 6.33 -13.14 3.80
CA ALA A 142 7.67 -12.57 3.92
C ALA A 142 8.49 -13.28 5.01
N TYR A 143 7.89 -13.50 6.18
CA TYR A 143 8.50 -14.25 7.27
C TYR A 143 8.84 -15.69 6.85
N SER A 144 7.88 -16.39 6.23
CA SER A 144 8.09 -17.77 5.75
C SER A 144 9.19 -17.86 4.71
N MET A 145 9.33 -16.83 3.87
CA MET A 145 10.40 -16.76 2.87
C MET A 145 11.78 -16.52 3.50
N GLY A 146 11.82 -15.73 4.58
CA GLY A 146 13.02 -15.57 5.40
C GLY A 146 13.46 -16.89 6.04
N GLU A 147 12.52 -17.62 6.64
CA GLU A 147 12.76 -18.96 7.19
C GLU A 147 13.26 -19.94 6.12
N TYR A 148 12.65 -19.91 4.94
CA TYR A 148 13.08 -20.75 3.82
C TYR A 148 14.50 -20.43 3.41
N LYS A 149 14.86 -19.14 3.30
CA LYS A 149 16.24 -18.72 2.98
C LYS A 149 17.23 -19.25 4.02
N LEU A 150 16.97 -19.06 5.31
CA LEU A 150 17.86 -19.51 6.38
C LEU A 150 18.06 -21.03 6.36
N ARG A 151 16.98 -21.79 6.22
CA ARG A 151 17.02 -23.26 6.18
C ARG A 151 17.65 -23.78 4.89
N HIS A 152 17.44 -23.09 3.78
CA HIS A 152 18.06 -23.39 2.51
C HIS A 152 19.57 -23.18 2.60
N GLU A 153 20.04 -22.06 3.15
CA GLU A 153 21.47 -21.80 3.39
C GLU A 153 22.09 -22.85 4.31
N ALA A 154 21.44 -23.18 5.44
CA ALA A 154 21.89 -24.22 6.36
C ALA A 154 21.97 -25.61 5.69
N LEU A 155 21.05 -25.94 4.79
CA LEU A 155 21.11 -27.19 4.03
C LEU A 155 22.30 -27.22 3.07
N PHE A 156 22.60 -26.10 2.42
CA PHE A 156 23.75 -25.97 1.52
C PHE A 156 25.09 -26.10 2.26
N GLU A 157 25.19 -25.67 3.51
CA GLU A 157 26.37 -25.90 4.36
C GLU A 157 26.59 -27.39 4.69
N LEU A 158 25.52 -28.18 4.73
CA LEU A 158 25.58 -29.63 4.96
C LEU A 158 25.90 -30.42 3.68
N MET A 159 25.83 -29.79 2.50
CA MET A 159 26.15 -30.45 1.24
C MET A 159 27.67 -30.49 1.01
N PRO A 160 28.19 -31.56 0.38
CA PRO A 160 29.60 -31.65 0.06
C PRO A 160 30.02 -30.47 -0.82
N PRO A 161 31.20 -29.87 -0.59
CA PRO A 161 31.68 -28.74 -1.39
C PRO A 161 31.80 -29.19 -2.85
N PRO A 162 31.47 -28.32 -3.82
CA PRO A 162 31.60 -28.67 -5.21
C PRO A 162 33.08 -28.90 -5.55
N VAL A 163 33.38 -30.00 -6.25
CA VAL A 163 34.75 -30.32 -6.65
C VAL A 163 35.01 -29.73 -8.03
N ALA A 164 36.04 -28.89 -8.11
CA ALA A 164 36.54 -28.36 -9.37
C ALA A 164 37.32 -29.46 -10.09
N ASN A 165 36.85 -29.89 -11.26
CA ASN A 165 37.58 -30.83 -12.10
C ASN A 165 37.79 -30.19 -13.48
N GLY A 166 39.05 -29.96 -13.88
CA GLY A 166 39.36 -29.36 -15.18
C GLY A 166 38.73 -27.99 -15.46
N GLY A 167 38.59 -27.13 -14.44
CA GLY A 167 38.02 -25.78 -14.60
C GLY A 167 36.49 -25.71 -14.67
N THR A 168 35.80 -26.85 -14.56
CA THR A 168 34.34 -26.93 -14.41
C THR A 168 33.96 -27.35 -12.99
N ILE A 169 32.95 -26.68 -12.43
CA ILE A 169 32.42 -26.93 -11.09
C ILE A 169 31.32 -27.98 -11.22
N PHE A 170 31.53 -29.17 -10.64
CA PHE A 170 30.53 -30.23 -10.64
C PHE A 170 29.87 -30.35 -9.26
N SER A 171 28.53 -30.40 -9.21
CA SER A 171 27.81 -30.85 -8.02
C SER A 171 27.93 -32.38 -7.92
N HIS A 172 28.46 -32.89 -6.81
CA HIS A 172 28.53 -34.34 -6.58
C HIS A 172 27.14 -34.98 -6.61
N ARG A 173 27.04 -36.18 -7.21
CA ARG A 173 25.94 -37.09 -6.86
C ARG A 173 26.15 -37.51 -5.42
N LEU A 174 25.20 -37.17 -4.55
CA LEU A 174 25.23 -37.54 -3.13
C LEU A 174 25.37 -39.07 -2.99
N SER A 175 26.24 -39.51 -2.08
CA SER A 175 26.28 -40.91 -1.66
C SER A 175 24.97 -41.28 -0.94
N LYS A 176 24.68 -42.58 -0.79
CA LYS A 176 23.45 -43.03 -0.11
C LYS A 176 23.36 -42.52 1.34
N GLU A 177 24.50 -42.44 2.03
CA GLU A 177 24.58 -41.96 3.42
C GLU A 177 24.40 -40.44 3.53
N GLU A 178 24.97 -39.68 2.61
CA GLU A 178 24.75 -38.22 2.53
C GLU A 178 23.31 -37.90 2.14
N ALA A 179 22.74 -38.63 1.18
CA ALA A 179 21.34 -38.49 0.79
C ALA A 179 20.40 -38.78 1.97
N ALA A 180 20.68 -39.81 2.77
CA ALA A 180 19.89 -40.13 3.96
C ALA A 180 19.94 -39.02 5.03
N ARG A 181 21.08 -38.30 5.13
CA ARG A 181 21.29 -37.19 6.07
C ARG A 181 20.58 -35.90 5.62
N VAL A 182 20.62 -35.61 4.33
CA VAL A 182 20.06 -34.38 3.72
C VAL A 182 18.54 -34.48 3.55
N ARG A 183 18.02 -35.70 3.31
CA ARG A 183 16.61 -35.94 2.96
C ARG A 183 15.58 -35.39 3.96
N PRO A 184 15.74 -35.50 5.29
CA PRO A 184 14.77 -34.90 6.22
C PRO A 184 14.66 -33.38 6.05
N TYR A 185 15.79 -32.70 5.85
CA TYR A 185 15.84 -31.25 5.68
C TYR A 185 15.26 -30.81 4.34
N SER A 186 15.49 -31.57 3.26
CA SER A 186 14.89 -31.26 1.97
C SER A 186 13.37 -31.42 1.97
N ILE A 187 12.83 -32.44 2.65
CA ILE A 187 11.38 -32.60 2.83
C ILE A 187 10.78 -31.40 3.58
N MET A 188 11.46 -30.92 4.62
CA MET A 188 11.01 -29.74 5.37
C MET A 188 11.03 -28.47 4.52
N LEU A 189 12.03 -28.29 3.66
CA LEU A 189 12.09 -27.15 2.74
C LEU A 189 10.98 -27.20 1.69
N ASP A 190 10.70 -28.36 1.12
CA ASP A 190 9.61 -28.52 0.16
C ASP A 190 8.25 -28.24 0.81
N ALA A 191 8.02 -28.75 2.03
CA ALA A 191 6.79 -28.47 2.77
C ALA A 191 6.62 -26.97 3.09
N LEU A 192 7.72 -26.29 3.44
CA LEU A 192 7.71 -24.84 3.66
C LEU A 192 7.41 -24.09 2.36
N LEU A 193 8.03 -24.50 1.25
CA LEU A 193 7.79 -23.91 -0.06
C LEU A 193 6.35 -24.09 -0.52
N ASP A 194 5.75 -25.27 -0.26
CA ASP A 194 4.34 -25.52 -0.56
C ASP A 194 3.41 -24.60 0.25
N GLY A 195 3.71 -24.38 1.54
CA GLY A 195 3.00 -23.41 2.36
C GLY A 195 3.11 -21.98 1.81
N ILE A 196 4.29 -21.58 1.35
CA ILE A 196 4.49 -20.27 0.73
C ILE A 196 3.69 -20.14 -0.57
N ILE A 197 3.69 -21.16 -1.43
CA ILE A 197 2.93 -21.18 -2.69
C ILE A 197 1.44 -20.97 -2.41
N GLU A 198 0.89 -21.72 -1.44
CA GLU A 198 -0.51 -21.61 -1.05
C GLU A 198 -0.84 -20.22 -0.51
N LEU A 199 -0.06 -19.72 0.46
CA LEU A 199 -0.25 -18.39 1.04
C LEU A 199 -0.19 -17.28 -0.02
N THR A 200 0.78 -17.38 -0.94
CA THR A 200 0.97 -16.38 -2.01
C THR A 200 -0.21 -16.39 -2.97
N ARG A 201 -0.69 -17.57 -3.39
CA ARG A 201 -1.86 -17.70 -4.28
C ARG A 201 -3.12 -17.14 -3.62
N GLU A 202 -3.36 -17.48 -2.36
CA GLU A 202 -4.52 -16.97 -1.62
C GLU A 202 -4.46 -15.46 -1.44
N ASN A 203 -3.27 -14.92 -1.10
CA ASN A 203 -3.11 -13.49 -0.90
C ASN A 203 -3.29 -12.70 -2.19
N LEU A 204 -2.85 -13.25 -3.34
CA LEU A 204 -3.11 -12.65 -4.66
C LEU A 204 -4.61 -12.55 -4.96
N ALA A 205 -5.34 -13.64 -4.78
CA ALA A 205 -6.79 -13.66 -5.01
C ALA A 205 -7.51 -12.62 -4.14
N ARG A 206 -7.12 -12.50 -2.87
CA ARG A 206 -7.65 -11.50 -1.94
C ARG A 206 -7.27 -10.07 -2.33
N ALA A 207 -6.01 -9.82 -2.67
CA ALA A 207 -5.56 -8.49 -3.07
C ALA A 207 -6.31 -8.00 -4.33
N VAL A 208 -6.55 -8.88 -5.31
CA VAL A 208 -7.38 -8.56 -6.49
C VAL A 208 -8.82 -8.23 -6.09
N ALA A 209 -9.42 -9.02 -5.19
CA ALA A 209 -10.77 -8.75 -4.70
C ALA A 209 -10.86 -7.41 -3.94
N ALA A 210 -9.87 -7.12 -3.08
CA ALA A 210 -9.77 -5.87 -2.35
C ALA A 210 -9.64 -4.66 -3.29
N ILE A 211 -8.91 -4.78 -4.40
CA ILE A 211 -8.78 -3.71 -5.40
C ILE A 211 -10.13 -3.41 -6.07
N LYS A 212 -10.88 -4.46 -6.43
CA LYS A 212 -12.23 -4.30 -6.98
C LYS A 212 -13.16 -3.63 -5.96
N LEU A 213 -13.07 -4.03 -4.69
CA LEU A 213 -13.84 -3.41 -3.61
C LEU A 213 -13.45 -1.95 -3.39
N TYR A 214 -12.16 -1.62 -3.43
CA TYR A 214 -11.67 -0.24 -3.35
C TYR A 214 -12.28 0.63 -4.45
N ASN A 215 -12.24 0.20 -5.72
CA ASN A 215 -12.77 1.00 -6.81
C ASN A 215 -14.26 1.31 -6.63
N LYS A 216 -15.03 0.28 -6.25
CA LYS A 216 -16.47 0.41 -5.96
C LYS A 216 -16.74 1.38 -4.80
N ASP A 217 -15.96 1.28 -3.73
CA ASP A 217 -16.14 2.12 -2.55
C ASP A 217 -15.72 3.57 -2.78
N MET A 218 -14.64 3.79 -3.54
CA MET A 218 -14.20 5.13 -3.94
C MET A 218 -15.20 5.77 -4.90
N GLU A 219 -15.75 5.03 -5.85
CA GLU A 219 -16.82 5.50 -6.72
C GLU A 219 -18.06 5.89 -5.92
N ARG A 220 -18.47 5.07 -4.95
CA ARG A 220 -19.58 5.40 -4.05
C ARG A 220 -19.34 6.68 -3.24
N HIS A 221 -18.10 6.93 -2.81
CA HIS A 221 -17.76 8.08 -1.96
C HIS A 221 -17.56 9.38 -2.75
N PHE A 222 -16.88 9.30 -3.90
CA PHE A 222 -16.47 10.46 -4.71
C PHE A 222 -17.29 10.65 -5.99
N GLY A 223 -18.17 9.71 -6.33
CA GLY A 223 -18.94 9.69 -7.57
C GLY A 223 -18.15 9.21 -8.80
N LYS A 224 -16.89 8.80 -8.60
CA LYS A 224 -15.99 8.26 -9.64
C LYS A 224 -14.86 7.44 -8.99
N PRO A 225 -14.26 6.48 -9.70
CA PRO A 225 -13.04 5.83 -9.21
C PRO A 225 -11.92 6.87 -9.03
N LEU A 226 -11.11 6.69 -7.98
CA LEU A 226 -9.94 7.55 -7.72
C LEU A 226 -8.69 7.10 -8.48
N MET A 227 -8.66 5.83 -8.87
CA MET A 227 -7.56 5.20 -9.60
C MET A 227 -8.18 4.28 -10.63
N ASP A 228 -7.67 4.35 -11.86
CA ASP A 228 -7.97 3.37 -12.88
C ASP A 228 -6.95 2.26 -12.73
N PHE A 229 -7.36 1.21 -12.02
CA PHE A 229 -6.63 -0.04 -12.11
C PHE A 229 -7.11 -0.72 -13.38
N GLU A 230 -6.30 -0.67 -14.43
CA GLU A 230 -6.27 -1.75 -15.41
C GLU A 230 -5.84 -2.98 -14.62
N THR A 231 -6.79 -3.63 -13.93
CA THR A 231 -6.63 -5.04 -13.61
C THR A 231 -6.63 -5.70 -14.96
N ASP A 232 -5.46 -5.82 -15.58
CA ASP A 232 -5.25 -6.68 -16.72
C ASP A 232 -5.96 -7.99 -16.37
N GLU A 233 -7.08 -8.26 -17.03
CA GLU A 233 -7.74 -9.56 -16.90
C GLU A 233 -6.76 -10.67 -17.34
N GLU A 234 -5.65 -10.32 -18.01
CA GLU A 234 -4.49 -11.16 -18.31
C GLU A 234 -3.58 -11.47 -17.11
N LEU A 235 -3.51 -10.63 -16.06
CA LEU A 235 -2.79 -10.98 -14.83
C LEU A 235 -3.48 -12.12 -14.07
N ALA A 236 -4.80 -12.27 -14.20
CA ALA A 236 -5.58 -13.28 -13.48
C ALA A 236 -5.32 -14.74 -13.92
N PRO A 237 -5.29 -15.12 -15.21
CA PRO A 237 -5.08 -16.52 -15.60
C PRO A 237 -3.64 -17.00 -15.35
N GLU A 238 -2.63 -16.15 -15.51
CA GLU A 238 -1.23 -16.52 -15.24
C GLU A 238 -0.89 -16.54 -13.75
N LEU A 239 -1.48 -15.67 -12.92
CA LEU A 239 -1.19 -15.60 -11.49
C LEU A 239 -2.00 -16.59 -10.64
N VAL A 240 -3.21 -16.97 -11.06
CA VAL A 240 -4.08 -17.89 -10.29
C VAL A 240 -3.72 -19.36 -10.51
N GLY A 241 -2.85 -19.65 -11.48
CA GLY A 241 -2.53 -21.01 -11.89
C GLY A 241 -3.75 -21.61 -12.58
N ALA A 242 -3.70 -21.68 -13.91
CA ALA A 242 -4.64 -22.45 -14.69
C ALA A 242 -4.87 -23.81 -14.00
N ARG A 243 -6.12 -24.08 -13.60
CA ARG A 243 -6.57 -25.43 -13.27
C ARG A 243 -6.29 -26.29 -14.52
N GLN A 244 -5.25 -27.11 -14.46
CA GLN A 244 -5.11 -28.31 -15.26
C GLN A 244 -5.09 -29.51 -14.31
#